data_AF-A0A8S3JFS5-F1
#
_entry.id   AF-A0A8S3JFS5-F1
#
_cell.length_a   1.000
_cell.length_b   1.000
_cell.length_c   1.000
_cell.angle_alpha   90.00
_cell.angle_beta   90.00
_cell.angle_gamma   90.00
#
_symmetry.space_group_name_H-M   'P 1'
#
loop_
_entity.id
_entity.type
_entity.pdbx_description
1 polymer ?
#
loop_
_entity_poly.entity_id
_entity_poly.type
_entity_poly.pdbx_seq_one_letter_code
_entity_poly.pdbx_strand_id
1 'polypeptide(L)'
;KFPSKVNAFGLNGMGSEATQLYRKMANNLRDEISHICALNACSHSGLLQEAWSIFNDTPFKTERIFTTMVDCLSRLFLFDEAQNLIDEYEKTNKPSVIMYTSLLSGLRNNRNRYLSEKIYNRMKSLFPDQKQD
;
A
#
# COMPACT_ATOMS: atom_id res chain seq x y z
N LYS A 1 12.38 18.21 8.97
CA LYS A 1 11.93 17.34 7.86
C LYS A 1 10.61 16.69 8.30
N PHE A 2 9.51 16.99 7.62
CA PHE A 2 8.17 16.50 7.99
C PHE A 2 7.95 14.99 7.71
N PRO A 3 8.46 14.42 6.60
CA PRO A 3 8.30 12.98 6.32
C PRO A 3 8.87 12.09 7.42
N SER A 4 10.01 12.46 8.01
CA SER A 4 10.62 11.71 9.11
C SER A 4 9.78 11.72 10.38
N LYS A 5 9.00 12.79 10.64
CA LYS A 5 8.09 12.85 11.79
C LYS A 5 6.81 12.03 11.53
N VAL A 6 6.22 12.13 10.34
CA VAL A 6 5.06 11.31 9.95
C VAL A 6 5.40 9.81 10.03
N ASN A 7 6.57 9.42 9.52
CA ASN A 7 7.04 8.04 9.61
C ASN A 7 7.28 7.60 11.06
N ALA A 8 7.90 8.45 11.89
CA ALA A 8 8.13 8.15 13.30
C ALA A 8 6.82 7.98 14.07
N PHE A 9 5.81 8.81 13.83
CA PHE A 9 4.49 8.66 14.46
C PHE A 9 3.76 7.42 13.96
N GLY A 10 3.80 7.13 12.65
CA GLY A 10 3.20 5.92 12.07
C GLY A 10 3.76 4.62 12.64
N LEU A 11 5.08 4.56 12.87
CA LEU A 11 5.73 3.38 13.47
C LEU A 11 5.44 3.21 14.97
N ASN A 12 5.05 4.28 15.67
CA ASN A 12 4.73 4.24 17.11
C ASN A 12 3.23 4.06 17.38
N GLY A 13 2.42 3.70 16.37
CA GLY A 13 0.97 3.54 16.51
C GLY A 13 0.20 4.85 16.63
N MET A 14 0.86 5.99 16.44
CA MET A 14 0.29 7.35 16.46
C MET A 14 -0.13 7.80 15.06
N GLY A 15 -0.84 6.92 14.33
CA GLY A 15 -1.23 7.17 12.95
C GLY A 15 -2.21 8.34 12.80
N SER A 16 -3.02 8.61 13.82
CA SER A 16 -3.91 9.78 13.84
C SER A 16 -3.11 11.10 13.85
N GLU A 17 -2.08 11.19 14.69
CA GLU A 17 -1.18 12.34 14.79
C GLU A 17 -0.34 12.51 13.52
N ALA A 18 0.15 11.40 12.96
CA ALA A 18 0.85 11.38 11.69
C ALA A 18 -0.04 11.93 10.55
N THR A 19 -1.31 11.50 10.51
CA THR A 19 -2.29 11.92 9.51
C THR A 19 -2.69 13.38 9.69
N GLN A 20 -2.87 13.84 10.94
CA GLN A 20 -3.12 15.25 11.23
C GLN A 20 -1.96 16.15 10.82
N LEU A 21 -0.71 15.74 11.09
CA LEU A 21 0.47 16.46 10.66
C LEU A 21 0.56 16.54 9.13
N TYR A 22 0.31 15.42 8.45
CA TYR A 22 0.25 15.37 6.99
C TYR A 22 -0.83 16.32 6.43
N ARG A 23 -2.04 16.33 7.00
CA ARG A 23 -3.12 17.24 6.59
C ARG A 23 -2.79 18.72 6.80
N LYS A 24 -1.98 19.04 7.82
CA LYS A 24 -1.48 20.40 8.05
C LYS A 24 -0.39 20.83 7.06
N MET A 25 0.23 19.91 6.32
CA MET A 25 1.19 20.27 5.27
C MET A 25 0.45 20.92 4.09
N ALA A 26 0.96 22.06 3.63
CA ALA A 26 0.47 22.70 2.42
C ALA A 26 0.59 21.75 1.22
N ASN A 27 -0.43 21.72 0.36
CA ASN A 27 -0.52 20.75 -0.74
C ASN A 27 0.69 20.78 -1.68
N ASN A 28 1.26 21.98 -1.93
CA ASN A 28 2.45 22.16 -2.76
C ASN A 28 3.76 21.66 -2.13
N LEU A 29 3.75 21.30 -0.85
CA LEU A 29 4.90 20.73 -0.13
C LEU A 29 4.80 19.21 0.05
N ARG A 30 3.71 18.60 -0.41
CA ARG A 30 3.51 17.15 -0.32
C ARG A 30 4.17 16.49 -1.53
N ASP A 31 5.19 15.70 -1.26
CA ASP A 31 5.88 14.86 -2.24
C ASP A 31 5.46 13.39 -2.09
N GLU A 32 5.91 12.54 -3.02
CA GLU A 32 5.60 11.11 -3.03
C GLU A 32 5.90 10.45 -1.67
N ILE A 33 7.03 10.80 -1.05
CA ILE A 33 7.45 10.27 0.25
C ILE A 33 6.44 10.65 1.34
N SER A 34 5.96 11.89 1.35
CA SER A 34 4.97 12.37 2.32
C SER A 34 3.66 11.58 2.21
N HIS A 35 3.20 11.28 0.98
CA HIS A 35 2.01 10.45 0.74
C HIS A 35 2.22 9.01 1.24
N ILE A 36 3.35 8.39 0.91
CA ILE A 36 3.70 7.02 1.36
C ILE A 36 3.74 6.94 2.89
N CYS A 37 4.42 7.88 3.54
CA CYS A 37 4.48 7.92 5.01
C CYS A 37 3.10 8.05 5.64
N ALA A 38 2.21 8.85 5.06
CA ALA A 38 0.85 9.00 5.55
C ALA A 38 0.00 7.74 5.35
N LEU A 39 0.10 7.07 4.19
CA LEU A 39 -0.56 5.78 3.93
C LEU A 39 -0.06 4.68 4.89
N ASN A 40 1.25 4.60 5.11
CA ASN A 40 1.82 3.66 6.07
C ASN A 40 1.32 3.92 7.49
N ALA A 41 1.25 5.19 7.91
CA ALA A 41 0.70 5.53 9.21
C ALA A 41 -0.78 5.12 9.35
N CYS A 42 -1.57 5.28 8.29
CA CYS A 42 -2.96 4.81 8.28
C CYS A 42 -3.04 3.27 8.39
N SER A 43 -2.20 2.57 7.63
CA SER A 43 -2.08 1.11 7.66
C SER A 43 -1.78 0.58 9.07
N HIS A 44 -0.79 1.16 9.73
CA HIS A 44 -0.39 0.76 11.09
C HIS A 44 -1.41 1.09 12.18
N SER A 45 -2.32 2.04 11.93
CA SER A 45 -3.35 2.47 12.89
C SER A 45 -4.77 2.06 12.52
N GLY A 46 -4.98 1.28 11.46
CA GLY A 46 -6.32 0.84 11.07
C GLY A 46 -7.22 1.92 10.45
N LEU A 47 -6.64 3.03 9.98
CA LEU A 47 -7.36 4.20 9.49
C LEU A 47 -7.69 4.07 7.99
N LEU A 48 -8.61 3.17 7.66
CA LEU A 48 -8.93 2.83 6.26
C LEU A 48 -9.50 4.02 5.47
N GLN A 49 -10.40 4.79 6.07
CA GLN A 49 -11.06 5.91 5.37
C GLN A 49 -10.05 7.01 5.03
N GLU A 50 -9.14 7.28 5.96
CA GLU A 50 -8.04 8.22 5.80
C GLU A 50 -7.05 7.74 4.73
N ALA A 51 -6.72 6.45 4.70
CA ALA A 51 -5.87 5.86 3.67
C ALA A 51 -6.46 6.08 2.27
N TRP A 52 -7.76 5.80 2.08
CA TRP A 52 -8.44 6.03 0.80
C TRP A 52 -8.50 7.52 0.44
N SER A 53 -8.79 8.40 1.39
CA SER A 53 -8.77 9.85 1.16
C SER A 53 -7.39 10.32 0.71
N ILE A 54 -6.32 9.95 1.42
CA ILE A 54 -4.94 10.30 1.05
C ILE A 54 -4.58 9.74 -0.32
N PHE A 55 -4.91 8.46 -0.56
CA PHE A 55 -4.66 7.83 -1.85
C PHE A 55 -5.34 8.66 -2.94
N ASN A 56 -6.66 8.87 -2.87
CA ASN A 56 -7.44 9.61 -3.88
C ASN A 56 -6.98 11.06 -4.07
N ASP A 57 -6.57 11.73 -3.00
CA ASP A 57 -6.05 13.10 -3.04
C ASP A 57 -4.62 13.19 -3.59
N THR A 58 -3.92 12.06 -3.76
CA THR A 58 -2.58 12.03 -4.35
C THR A 58 -2.69 12.35 -5.85
N PRO A 59 -2.14 13.48 -6.32
CA PRO A 59 -2.34 13.95 -7.70
C PRO A 59 -1.59 13.12 -8.74
N PHE A 60 -0.66 12.28 -8.29
CA PHE A 60 0.10 11.33 -9.10
C PHE A 60 -0.06 9.93 -8.54
N LYS A 61 -0.11 8.93 -9.41
CA LYS A 61 -0.32 7.53 -9.01
C LYS A 61 0.84 6.67 -9.48
N THR A 62 1.98 6.81 -8.80
CA THR A 62 3.15 6.00 -9.09
C THR A 62 2.93 4.56 -8.65
N GLU A 63 3.72 3.63 -9.20
CA GLU A 63 3.73 2.24 -8.76
C GLU A 63 3.93 2.11 -7.24
N ARG A 64 4.78 2.97 -6.67
CA ARG A 64 5.09 2.95 -5.24
C ARG A 64 3.88 3.32 -4.40
N ILE A 65 3.11 4.35 -4.81
CA ILE A 65 1.87 4.74 -4.14
C ILE A 65 0.81 3.62 -4.21
N PHE A 66 0.65 2.98 -5.37
CA PHE A 66 -0.23 1.82 -5.51
C PHE A 66 0.22 0.65 -4.62
N THR A 67 1.50 0.31 -4.65
CA THR A 67 2.08 -0.77 -3.84
C THR A 67 1.89 -0.53 -2.35
N THR A 68 2.09 0.71 -1.88
CA THR A 68 1.83 1.09 -0.48
C THR A 68 0.35 0.96 -0.12
N MET A 69 -0.57 1.33 -1.02
CA MET A 69 -2.01 1.15 -0.77
C MET A 69 -2.42 -0.33 -0.76
N VAL A 70 -1.84 -1.15 -1.64
CA VAL A 70 -2.04 -2.62 -1.65
C VAL A 70 -1.55 -3.23 -0.34
N ASP A 71 -0.34 -2.87 0.14
CA ASP A 71 0.17 -3.31 1.44
C ASP A 71 -0.76 -2.88 2.60
N CYS A 72 -1.26 -1.63 2.56
CA CYS A 72 -2.24 -1.12 3.54
C CYS A 72 -3.49 -2.00 3.61
N LEU A 73 -4.16 -2.21 2.49
CA LEU A 73 -5.37 -3.04 2.41
C LEU A 73 -5.10 -4.49 2.84
N SER A 74 -3.96 -5.04 2.45
CA SER A 74 -3.57 -6.41 2.77
C SER A 74 -3.34 -6.63 4.26
N ARG A 75 -2.80 -5.64 4.97
CA ARG A 75 -2.64 -5.67 6.44
C ARG A 75 -3.96 -5.49 7.18
N LEU A 76 -4.93 -4.83 6.54
CA LEU A 76 -6.30 -4.67 7.03
C LEU A 76 -7.24 -5.81 6.62
N PHE A 77 -6.70 -6.86 6.01
CA PHE A 77 -7.45 -8.04 5.54
C PHE A 77 -8.50 -7.75 4.44
N LEU A 78 -8.34 -6.63 3.72
CA LEU A 78 -9.18 -6.19 2.60
C LEU A 78 -8.59 -6.69 1.29
N PHE A 79 -8.60 -8.02 1.13
CA PHE A 79 -7.88 -8.68 0.05
C PHE A 79 -8.50 -8.47 -1.32
N ASP A 80 -9.83 -8.38 -1.39
CA ASP A 80 -10.53 -8.16 -2.65
C ASP A 80 -10.25 -6.74 -3.16
N GLU A 81 -10.25 -5.74 -2.27
CA GLU A 81 -9.89 -4.37 -2.59
C GLU A 81 -8.42 -4.23 -3.01
N ALA A 82 -7.53 -4.94 -2.32
CA ALA A 82 -6.11 -4.99 -2.68
C ALA A 82 -5.92 -5.60 -4.09
N GLN A 83 -6.64 -6.69 -4.40
CA GLN A 83 -6.61 -7.29 -5.73
C GLN A 83 -7.19 -6.36 -6.80
N ASN A 84 -8.29 -5.68 -6.51
CA ASN A 84 -8.90 -4.73 -7.43
C ASN A 84 -7.94 -3.59 -7.76
N LEU A 85 -7.13 -3.10 -6.80
CA LEU A 85 -6.11 -2.09 -7.09
C LEU A 85 -4.99 -2.61 -8.01
N ILE A 86 -4.59 -3.87 -7.85
CA ILE A 86 -3.64 -4.52 -8.79
C ILE A 86 -4.28 -4.59 -10.18
N ASP A 87 -5.54 -5.02 -10.27
CA ASP A 87 -6.27 -5.12 -11.54
C ASP A 87 -6.44 -3.77 -12.23
N GLU A 88 -6.74 -2.70 -11.49
CA GLU A 88 -6.78 -1.33 -12.02
C GLU A 88 -5.40 -0.87 -12.53
N TYR A 89 -4.33 -1.16 -11.78
CA TYR A 89 -2.97 -0.81 -12.21
C TYR A 89 -2.56 -1.57 -13.48
N GLU A 90 -2.98 -2.84 -13.59
CA GLU A 90 -2.70 -3.72 -14.74
C GLU A 90 -3.30 -3.23 -16.06
N LYS A 91 -4.39 -2.46 -16.03
CA LYS A 91 -5.04 -1.94 -17.24
C LYS A 91 -4.11 -1.04 -18.05
N THR A 92 -3.17 -0.35 -17.40
CA THR A 92 -2.30 0.63 -18.04
C THR A 92 -0.81 0.37 -17.82
N ASN A 93 -0.43 -0.46 -16.84
CA ASN A 93 0.96 -0.69 -16.45
C ASN A 93 1.19 -2.17 -16.08
N LYS A 94 2.44 -2.64 -16.12
CA LYS A 94 2.81 -3.95 -15.57
C LYS A 94 3.10 -3.81 -14.06
N PRO A 95 2.37 -4.46 -13.13
CA PRO A 95 2.68 -4.44 -11.71
C PRO A 95 3.97 -5.17 -11.44
N SER A 96 4.81 -4.69 -10.53
CA SER A 96 5.99 -5.42 -10.04
C SER A 96 5.65 -6.62 -9.16
N VAL A 97 6.64 -7.49 -8.99
CA VAL A 97 6.65 -8.55 -7.98
C VAL A 97 6.41 -7.99 -6.57
N ILE A 98 6.85 -6.77 -6.26
CA ILE A 98 6.67 -6.16 -4.93
C ILE A 98 5.18 -5.95 -4.64
N MET A 99 4.41 -5.45 -5.59
CA MET A 99 2.96 -5.24 -5.43
C MET A 99 2.23 -6.54 -5.11
N TYR A 100 2.57 -7.62 -5.83
CA TYR A 100 2.03 -8.96 -5.58
C TYR A 100 2.46 -9.53 -4.22
N THR A 101 3.73 -9.39 -3.85
CA THR A 101 4.25 -9.90 -2.58
C THR A 101 3.71 -9.12 -1.37
N SER A 102 3.35 -7.84 -1.51
CA SER A 102 2.60 -7.09 -0.51
C SER A 102 1.23 -7.73 -0.22
N LEU A 103 0.48 -8.11 -1.25
CA LEU A 103 -0.81 -8.82 -1.08
C LEU A 103 -0.63 -10.21 -0.44
N LEU A 104 0.31 -10.99 -0.96
CA LEU A 104 0.59 -12.34 -0.45
C LEU A 104 1.01 -12.33 1.03
N SER A 105 1.72 -11.29 1.47
CA SER A 105 2.15 -11.15 2.87
C SER A 105 0.96 -11.02 3.82
N GLY A 106 -0.09 -10.28 3.44
CA GLY A 106 -1.32 -10.18 4.22
C GLY A 106 -2.10 -11.51 4.24
N LEU A 107 -2.21 -12.18 3.09
CA LEU A 107 -2.92 -13.46 2.95
C LEU A 107 -2.30 -14.57 3.80
N ARG A 108 -0.96 -14.61 3.89
CA ARG A 108 -0.24 -15.57 4.75
C ARG A 108 -0.66 -15.46 6.22
N ASN A 109 -0.91 -14.25 6.70
CA ASN A 109 -1.30 -14.00 8.10
C ASN A 109 -2.76 -14.41 8.38
N ASN A 110 -3.61 -14.48 7.35
CA ASN A 110 -5.03 -14.82 7.47
C ASN A 110 -5.33 -16.31 7.18
N ARG A 111 -4.33 -17.10 6.74
CA ARG A 111 -4.48 -18.53 6.36
C ARG A 111 -5.45 -18.78 5.19
N ASN A 112 -5.76 -17.79 4.36
CA ASN A 112 -6.56 -17.95 3.14
C ASN A 112 -5.71 -18.57 2.01
N ARG A 113 -5.52 -19.89 2.08
CA ARG A 113 -4.64 -20.66 1.17
C ARG A 113 -5.08 -20.59 -0.28
N TYR A 114 -6.38 -20.67 -0.54
CA TYR A 114 -6.93 -20.67 -1.90
C TYR A 114 -6.64 -19.36 -2.62
N LEU A 115 -6.93 -18.22 -1.99
CA LEU A 115 -6.65 -16.92 -2.58
C LEU A 115 -5.13 -16.69 -2.72
N SER A 116 -4.34 -17.08 -1.72
CA SER A 116 -2.88 -17.01 -1.79
C SER A 116 -2.30 -17.77 -2.98
N GLU A 117 -2.78 -18.97 -3.27
CA GLU A 117 -2.32 -19.77 -4.40
C GLU A 117 -2.72 -19.14 -5.74
N LYS A 118 -3.95 -18.64 -5.86
CA LYS A 118 -4.41 -17.92 -7.05
C LYS A 118 -3.53 -16.70 -7.36
N ILE A 119 -3.26 -15.87 -6.35
CA ILE A 119 -2.44 -14.65 -6.52
C ILE A 119 -0.99 -15.03 -6.87
N TYR A 120 -0.43 -16.04 -6.20
CA TYR A 120 0.92 -16.52 -6.49
C TYR A 120 1.06 -17.04 -7.92
N ASN A 121 0.10 -17.84 -8.39
CA ASN A 121 0.11 -18.37 -9.76
C ASN A 121 -0.01 -17.26 -10.81
N ARG A 122 -0.86 -16.24 -10.56
CA ARG A 122 -0.94 -15.06 -11.42
C ARG A 122 0.40 -14.32 -11.47
N MET A 123 0.99 -14.01 -10.32
CA MET A 123 2.31 -13.38 -10.24
C MET A 123 3.36 -14.19 -11.03
N LYS A 124 3.42 -15.51 -10.82
CA LYS A 124 4.37 -16.40 -11.52
C LYS A 124 4.17 -16.40 -13.04
N SER A 125 2.93 -16.36 -13.52
CA SER A 125 2.64 -16.26 -14.96
C SER A 125 3.17 -14.97 -15.60
N LEU A 126 3.21 -13.87 -14.84
CA LEU A 126 3.74 -12.58 -15.30
C LEU A 126 5.26 -12.44 -15.14
N PHE A 127 5.86 -13.31 -14.31
CA PHE A 127 7.28 -13.33 -13.93
C PHE A 127 7.85 -14.75 -13.94
N PRO A 128 7.95 -15.41 -15.11
CA PRO A 128 8.33 -16.82 -15.19
C PRO A 128 9.77 -17.16 -14.76
N ASP A 129 10.67 -16.17 -14.58
CA ASP A 129 12.13 -16.40 -14.47
C ASP A 129 12.82 -15.89 -13.18
N GLN A 130 12.11 -15.66 -12.07
CA GLN A 130 12.81 -15.44 -10.79
C GLN A 130 13.24 -16.78 -10.18
N LYS A 131 14.45 -17.23 -10.53
CA LYS A 131 15.16 -18.29 -9.80
C LYS A 131 15.16 -17.93 -8.32
N GLN A 132 14.69 -18.86 -7.49
CA GLN A 132 14.94 -18.85 -6.06
C GLN A 132 16.43 -19.14 -5.85
N ASP A 133 17.22 -18.08 -5.69
CA ASP A 133 18.52 -18.15 -5.02
C ASP A 133 18.34 -17.73 -3.55
#